data_AF-A0AA37L6I4-F1
#
_entry.id   AF-A0AA37L6I4-F1
#
_cell.length_a   1.000
_cell.length_b   1.000
_cell.length_c   1.000
_cell.angle_alpha   90.00
_cell.angle_beta   90.00
_cell.angle_gamma   90.00
#
_symmetry.space_group_name_H-M   'P 1'
#
loop_
_entity.id
_entity.type
_entity.pdbx_description
1 polymer ?
#
loop_
_entity_poly.entity_id
_entity_poly.type
_entity_poly.pdbx_seq_one_letter_code
_entity_poly.pdbx_strand_id
1 'polypeptide(L)'
;MAACEANPNATKSEFLHTEQRFYPSQHVLISCGTVPVDPYSRKIAVLRDSADGTVSLPKGRKEIGEDLLATALRETREETGLTVETMPLKVATRATPAPALEGTLSVGKNPDATDELLTCEASSVCVYPCIYTGALKIVFWFAAKVDSREIPQDVTQAPWDKNVRLEWVDAQKAAAMMAFKADGEVAKKVLEDMRSSSYEI
;
A
#
# COMPACT_ATOMS: atom_id res chain seq x y z
N MET A 1 -13.66 -15.02 -20.06
CA MET A 1 -12.20 -14.92 -20.23
C MET A 1 -11.90 -13.51 -20.70
N ALA A 2 -11.74 -12.55 -19.79
CA ALA A 2 -11.04 -11.31 -20.13
C ALA A 2 -9.54 -11.67 -20.14
N ALA A 3 -9.12 -12.35 -21.21
CA ALA A 3 -7.74 -12.72 -21.39
C ALA A 3 -7.00 -11.45 -21.81
N CYS A 4 -6.25 -10.86 -20.86
CA CYS A 4 -5.07 -10.03 -21.07
C CYS A 4 -4.99 -9.42 -22.49
N GLU A 5 -5.84 -8.44 -22.77
CA GLU A 5 -5.92 -7.83 -24.11
C GLU A 5 -4.76 -6.87 -24.36
N ALA A 6 -3.93 -6.57 -23.34
CA ALA A 6 -2.82 -5.62 -23.47
C ALA A 6 -1.70 -6.09 -24.41
N ASN A 7 -1.55 -7.39 -24.68
CA ASN A 7 -0.56 -7.88 -25.65
C ASN A 7 -1.18 -8.86 -26.66
N PRO A 8 -1.74 -8.36 -27.78
CA PRO A 8 -2.38 -9.20 -28.80
C PRO A 8 -1.38 -10.12 -29.52
N ASN A 9 -0.07 -9.90 -29.36
CA ASN A 9 0.98 -10.72 -29.97
C ASN A 9 1.48 -11.84 -29.05
N ALA A 10 1.08 -11.88 -27.78
CA ALA A 10 1.50 -12.92 -26.86
C ALA A 10 0.90 -14.28 -27.24
N THR A 11 1.74 -15.31 -27.31
CA THR A 11 1.29 -16.68 -27.57
C THR A 11 1.13 -17.48 -26.28
N LYS A 12 0.26 -18.49 -26.32
CA LYS A 12 0.14 -19.47 -25.22
C LYS A 12 1.48 -20.16 -24.92
N SER A 13 2.30 -20.40 -25.94
CA SER A 13 3.62 -21.03 -25.75
C SER A 13 4.54 -20.12 -24.95
N GLU A 14 4.65 -18.84 -25.31
CA GLU A 14 5.45 -17.87 -24.56
C GLU A 14 4.96 -17.71 -23.12
N PHE A 15 3.65 -17.67 -22.89
CA PHE A 15 3.08 -17.62 -21.55
C PHE A 15 3.47 -18.84 -20.70
N LEU A 16 3.40 -20.04 -21.27
CA LEU A 16 3.76 -21.29 -20.57
C LEU A 16 5.27 -21.43 -20.32
N HIS A 17 6.12 -20.77 -21.13
CA HIS A 17 7.57 -20.76 -20.96
C HIS A 17 8.10 -19.56 -20.16
N THR A 18 7.22 -18.70 -19.65
CA THR A 18 7.61 -17.61 -18.76
C THR A 18 8.23 -18.16 -17.48
N GLU A 19 9.32 -17.56 -17.00
CA GLU A 19 9.97 -17.96 -15.74
C GLU A 19 8.98 -17.85 -14.58
N GLN A 20 8.66 -18.98 -13.96
CA GLN A 20 7.83 -19.04 -12.75
C GLN A 20 8.72 -19.27 -11.54
N ARG A 21 8.48 -18.52 -10.46
CA ARG A 21 9.17 -18.72 -9.19
C ARG A 21 8.20 -19.28 -8.15
N PHE A 22 8.57 -20.40 -7.55
CA PHE A 22 7.81 -21.04 -6.48
C PHE A 22 8.44 -20.73 -5.13
N TYR A 23 7.63 -20.17 -4.22
CA TYR A 23 8.01 -19.96 -2.83
C TYR A 23 6.96 -20.64 -1.95
N PRO A 24 7.33 -21.68 -1.17
CA PRO A 24 6.39 -22.30 -0.25
C PRO A 24 6.11 -21.34 0.92
N SER A 25 4.96 -21.48 1.58
CA SER A 25 4.45 -20.48 2.53
C SER A 25 5.41 -20.18 3.69
N GLN A 26 6.17 -21.16 4.17
CA GLN A 26 7.18 -20.97 5.21
C GLN A 26 8.36 -20.09 4.79
N HIS A 27 8.52 -19.81 3.49
CA HIS A 27 9.54 -18.92 2.93
C HIS A 27 8.95 -17.57 2.48
N VAL A 28 7.67 -17.31 2.70
CA VAL A 28 7.00 -16.06 2.34
C VAL A 28 6.52 -15.35 3.60
N LEU A 29 6.76 -14.05 3.68
CA LEU A 29 6.28 -13.18 4.75
C LEU A 29 5.39 -12.12 4.14
N ILE A 30 4.10 -12.15 4.50
CA ILE A 30 3.14 -11.14 4.07
C ILE A 30 3.06 -10.04 5.14
N SER A 31 3.31 -8.82 4.69
CA SER A 31 3.13 -7.60 5.46
C SER A 31 2.15 -6.68 4.74
N CYS A 32 1.48 -5.83 5.50
CA CYS A 32 0.61 -4.79 4.94
C CYS A 32 0.86 -3.48 5.68
N GLY A 33 0.69 -2.37 4.96
CA GLY A 33 0.87 -1.02 5.51
C GLY A 33 0.02 -0.01 4.77
N THR A 34 0.02 1.22 5.28
CA THR A 34 -0.70 2.32 4.64
C THR A 34 0.20 3.50 4.34
N VAL A 35 -0.25 4.33 3.40
CA VAL A 35 0.10 5.75 3.37
C VAL A 35 -1.03 6.48 4.10
N PRO A 36 -0.86 6.82 5.40
CA PRO A 36 -1.89 7.51 6.16
C PRO A 36 -1.86 9.00 5.84
N VAL A 37 -2.89 9.49 5.16
CA VAL A 37 -2.98 10.87 4.68
C VAL A 37 -4.08 11.61 5.44
N ASP A 38 -3.78 12.81 5.90
CA ASP A 38 -4.78 13.83 6.19
C ASP A 38 -4.94 14.70 4.93
N PRO A 39 -6.00 14.48 4.13
CA PRO A 39 -6.18 15.20 2.88
C PRO A 39 -6.46 16.70 3.10
N TYR A 40 -6.99 17.10 4.26
CA TYR A 40 -7.33 18.51 4.54
C TYR A 40 -6.08 19.33 4.82
N SER A 41 -5.19 18.80 5.67
CA SER A 41 -3.93 19.47 6.00
C SER A 41 -2.81 19.17 5.01
N ARG A 42 -3.03 18.23 4.08
CA ARG A 42 -2.08 17.74 3.08
C ARG A 42 -0.81 17.18 3.74
N LYS A 43 -1.00 16.36 4.77
CA LYS A 43 0.08 15.74 5.53
C LYS A 43 -0.01 14.23 5.48
N ILE A 44 1.14 13.59 5.53
CA ILE A 44 1.29 12.15 5.72
C ILE A 44 1.84 11.90 7.12
N ALA A 45 1.22 10.98 7.84
CA ALA A 45 1.75 10.44 9.08
C ALA A 45 2.89 9.45 8.77
N VAL A 46 4.07 9.69 9.33
CA VAL A 46 5.23 8.82 9.15
C VAL A 46 5.79 8.40 10.49
N LEU A 47 6.52 7.30 10.50
CA LEU A 47 7.25 6.80 11.65
C LEU A 47 8.70 7.20 11.53
N ARG A 48 9.23 7.90 12.54
CA ARG A 48 10.65 8.24 12.65
C ARG A 48 11.29 7.44 13.77
N ASP A 49 12.35 6.70 13.46
CA ASP A 49 13.21 6.09 14.47
C ASP A 49 14.10 7.18 15.09
N SER A 50 14.01 7.36 16.41
CA SER A 50 14.77 8.35 17.15
C SER A 50 16.24 7.96 17.35
N ALA A 51 16.60 6.70 17.15
CA ALA A 51 17.96 6.20 17.30
C ALA A 51 18.86 6.55 16.11
N ASP A 52 18.36 6.40 14.88
CA ASP A 52 19.12 6.64 13.65
C ASP A 52 18.50 7.69 12.70
N GLY A 53 17.32 8.21 13.05
CA GLY A 53 16.62 9.24 12.29
C GLY A 53 15.91 8.73 11.04
N THR A 54 15.90 7.43 10.78
CA THR A 54 15.24 6.85 9.60
C THR A 54 13.73 7.09 9.63
N VAL A 55 13.15 7.27 8.44
CA VAL A 55 11.71 7.52 8.26
C VAL A 55 11.10 6.38 7.47
N SER A 56 9.94 5.90 7.90
CA SER A 56 9.19 4.85 7.22
C SER A 56 7.68 5.10 7.29
N LEU A 57 6.95 4.42 6.40
CA LEU A 57 5.50 4.29 6.50
C LEU A 57 5.16 3.16 7.49
N PRO A 58 4.00 3.24 8.18
CA PRO A 58 3.58 2.21 9.09
C PRO A 58 3.19 0.92 8.37
N LYS A 59 3.65 -0.22 8.89
CA LYS A 59 3.46 -1.55 8.29
C LYS A 59 3.94 -2.68 9.21
N GLY A 60 3.12 -3.72 9.32
CA GLY A 60 3.49 -4.94 10.04
C GLY A 60 3.03 -6.21 9.36
N ARG A 61 3.03 -7.31 10.11
CA ARG A 61 2.83 -8.66 9.55
C ARG A 61 1.36 -9.01 9.57
N LYS A 62 0.90 -9.70 8.53
CA LYS A 62 -0.46 -10.25 8.49
C LYS A 62 -0.65 -11.29 9.59
N GLU A 63 -1.70 -11.18 10.39
CA GLU A 63 -2.08 -12.25 11.30
C GLU A 63 -2.72 -13.42 10.54
N ILE A 64 -2.77 -14.62 11.12
CA ILE A 64 -3.42 -15.78 10.48
C ILE A 64 -4.93 -15.52 10.37
N GLY A 65 -5.49 -15.69 9.18
CA GLY A 65 -6.92 -15.44 8.91
C GLY A 65 -7.31 -13.98 8.64
N GLU A 66 -6.39 -13.02 8.83
CA GLU A 66 -6.67 -11.59 8.62
C GLU A 66 -6.67 -11.20 7.13
N ASP A 67 -7.55 -10.27 6.73
CA ASP A 67 -7.56 -9.65 5.41
C ASP A 67 -6.39 -8.65 5.23
N LEU A 68 -5.91 -8.44 3.99
CA LEU A 68 -4.76 -7.57 3.72
C LEU A 68 -5.01 -6.10 4.07
N LEU A 69 -6.17 -5.55 3.71
CA LEU A 69 -6.53 -4.18 4.05
C LEU A 69 -6.78 -4.05 5.55
N ALA A 70 -7.47 -5.03 6.16
CA ALA A 70 -7.67 -5.05 7.60
C ALA A 70 -6.32 -5.02 8.37
N THR A 71 -5.35 -5.81 7.90
CA THR A 71 -3.97 -5.83 8.43
C THR A 71 -3.34 -4.44 8.32
N ALA A 72 -3.40 -3.81 7.15
CA ALA A 72 -2.79 -2.50 6.93
C ALA A 72 -3.35 -1.44 7.89
N LEU A 73 -4.67 -1.42 8.07
CA LEU A 73 -5.35 -0.48 8.97
C LEU A 73 -5.03 -0.76 10.44
N ARG A 74 -5.00 -2.05 10.85
CA ARG A 74 -4.63 -2.44 12.22
C ARG A 74 -3.19 -2.03 12.55
N GLU A 75 -2.23 -2.40 11.71
CA GLU A 75 -0.81 -2.06 11.92
C GLU A 75 -0.59 -0.55 11.96
N THR A 76 -1.26 0.20 11.07
CA THR A 76 -1.20 1.67 11.10
C THR A 76 -1.73 2.22 12.42
N ARG A 77 -2.85 1.71 12.93
CA ARG A 77 -3.39 2.13 14.22
C ARG A 77 -2.46 1.78 15.38
N GLU A 78 -1.89 0.57 15.39
CA GLU A 78 -0.99 0.10 16.45
C GLU A 78 0.31 0.90 16.52
N GLU A 79 0.90 1.22 15.37
CA GLU A 79 2.18 1.95 15.31
C GLU A 79 2.03 3.47 15.45
N THR A 80 0.86 4.04 15.10
CA THR A 80 0.65 5.50 15.13
C THR A 80 -0.24 5.99 16.26
N GLY A 81 -1.08 5.13 16.83
CA GLY A 81 -2.10 5.50 17.83
C GLY A 81 -3.27 6.32 17.28
N LEU A 82 -3.35 6.49 15.96
CA LEU A 82 -4.40 7.30 15.30
C LEU A 82 -5.65 6.48 15.03
N THR A 83 -6.77 7.18 14.87
CA THR A 83 -7.94 6.63 14.19
C THR A 83 -7.65 6.55 12.70
N VAL A 84 -7.80 5.35 12.13
CA VAL A 84 -7.45 5.06 10.73
C VAL A 84 -8.68 4.56 9.98
N GLU A 85 -9.07 5.26 8.93
CA GLU A 85 -10.21 4.91 8.08
C GLU A 85 -9.75 4.44 6.70
N THR A 86 -10.53 3.55 6.07
CA THR A 86 -10.35 3.21 4.65
C THR A 86 -10.48 4.47 3.80
N MET A 87 -9.62 4.60 2.80
CA MET A 87 -9.68 5.70 1.84
C MET A 87 -9.91 5.14 0.42
N PRO A 88 -11.17 5.02 -0.03
CA PRO A 88 -11.45 4.61 -1.39
C PRO A 88 -10.89 5.61 -2.40
N LEU A 89 -10.06 5.14 -3.33
CA LEU A 89 -9.44 5.92 -4.40
C LEU A 89 -9.64 5.24 -5.75
N LYS A 90 -9.51 6.01 -6.82
CA LYS A 90 -9.36 5.55 -8.21
C LYS A 90 -7.98 4.94 -8.42
N VAL A 91 -7.76 3.79 -7.78
CA VAL A 91 -6.52 3.01 -7.93
C VAL A 91 -6.58 2.27 -9.26
N ALA A 92 -5.66 2.58 -10.17
CA ALA A 92 -5.48 1.79 -11.39
C ALA A 92 -5.03 0.36 -11.02
N THR A 93 -5.95 -0.60 -11.14
CA THR A 93 -5.76 -1.98 -10.65
C THR A 93 -6.06 -3.00 -11.74
N ARG A 94 -5.37 -4.15 -11.70
CA ARG A 94 -5.67 -5.32 -12.55
C ARG A 94 -6.66 -6.29 -11.89
N ALA A 95 -7.30 -5.88 -10.79
CA ALA A 95 -8.38 -6.63 -10.18
C ALA A 95 -9.54 -6.77 -11.18
N THR A 96 -10.14 -7.95 -11.24
CA THR A 96 -11.30 -8.19 -12.09
C THR A 96 -12.52 -7.49 -11.48
N PRO A 97 -13.21 -6.60 -12.22
CA PRO A 97 -14.46 -6.02 -11.74
C PRO A 97 -15.48 -7.10 -11.38
N ALA A 98 -16.32 -6.84 -10.39
CA ALA A 98 -17.43 -7.73 -10.08
C ALA A 98 -18.32 -7.92 -11.32
N PRO A 99 -18.96 -9.09 -11.52
CA PRO A 99 -19.81 -9.34 -12.69
C PRO A 99 -20.89 -8.27 -12.94
N ALA A 100 -21.39 -7.64 -11.89
CA ALA A 100 -22.38 -6.56 -11.97
C ALA A 100 -21.85 -5.25 -12.61
N LEU A 101 -20.53 -5.11 -12.75
CA LEU A 101 -19.85 -3.94 -13.34
C LEU A 101 -19.32 -4.24 -14.76
N GLU A 102 -19.57 -5.44 -15.29
CA GLU A 102 -19.17 -5.78 -16.65
C GLU A 102 -19.94 -4.93 -17.67
N GLY A 103 -19.22 -4.34 -18.63
CA GLY A 103 -19.78 -3.49 -19.68
C GLY A 103 -20.23 -2.10 -19.22
N THR A 104 -20.11 -1.76 -17.91
CA THR A 104 -20.43 -0.42 -17.40
C THR A 104 -19.23 0.52 -17.36
N LEU A 105 -18.02 -0.03 -17.37
CA LEU A 105 -16.77 0.72 -17.30
C LEU A 105 -16.25 1.07 -18.69
N SER A 106 -15.66 2.26 -18.84
CA SER A 106 -14.96 2.59 -20.08
C SER A 106 -13.74 1.68 -20.25
N VAL A 107 -13.40 1.35 -21.49
CA VAL A 107 -12.05 0.82 -21.77
C VAL A 107 -11.09 2.01 -21.69
N GLY A 108 -10.27 2.04 -20.63
CA GLY A 108 -9.25 3.06 -20.41
C GLY A 108 -8.03 2.90 -21.34
N LYS A 109 -6.96 3.65 -21.05
CA LYS A 109 -5.69 3.56 -21.81
C LYS A 109 -5.04 2.18 -21.74
N ASN A 110 -5.25 1.48 -20.63
CA ASN A 110 -4.80 0.11 -20.44
C ASN A 110 -6.04 -0.78 -20.28
N PRO A 111 -6.39 -1.59 -21.29
CA PRO A 111 -7.61 -2.39 -21.26
C PRO A 111 -7.60 -3.45 -20.14
N ASP A 112 -6.42 -3.81 -19.62
CA ASP A 112 -6.28 -4.77 -18.53
C ASP A 112 -6.27 -4.12 -17.13
N ALA A 113 -6.47 -2.81 -17.03
CA ALA A 113 -6.56 -2.11 -15.76
C ALA A 113 -7.89 -1.35 -15.64
N THR A 114 -8.49 -1.42 -14.46
CA THR A 114 -9.64 -0.60 -14.05
C THR A 114 -9.12 0.60 -13.26
N ASP A 115 -9.44 1.82 -13.68
CA ASP A 115 -8.96 3.07 -13.05
C ASP A 115 -10.08 4.11 -12.78
N GLU A 116 -11.34 3.77 -13.04
CA GLU A 116 -12.47 4.70 -12.90
C GLU A 116 -13.22 4.57 -11.56
N LEU A 117 -13.04 3.44 -10.86
CA LEU A 117 -13.79 3.08 -9.65
C LEU A 117 -13.07 3.52 -8.37
N LEU A 118 -13.83 4.08 -7.43
CA LEU A 118 -13.35 4.25 -6.06
C LEU A 118 -13.32 2.88 -5.37
N THR A 119 -12.12 2.42 -5.05
CA THR A 119 -11.85 1.10 -4.45
C THR A 119 -10.85 1.22 -3.32
N CYS A 120 -10.77 0.19 -2.48
CA CYS A 120 -9.72 0.04 -1.47
C CYS A 120 -8.71 -1.04 -1.86
N GLU A 121 -8.47 -1.21 -3.17
CA GLU A 121 -7.46 -2.13 -3.66
C GLU A 121 -6.05 -1.69 -3.22
N ALA A 122 -5.11 -2.62 -3.19
CA ALA A 122 -3.72 -2.30 -2.90
C ALA A 122 -3.19 -1.33 -3.98
N SER A 123 -2.67 -0.18 -3.54
CA SER A 123 -2.04 0.82 -4.42
C SER A 123 -0.76 0.28 -5.06
N SER A 124 0.00 -0.51 -4.31
CA SER A 124 1.29 -1.03 -4.74
C SER A 124 1.78 -2.17 -3.85
N VAL A 125 2.77 -2.91 -4.35
CA VAL A 125 3.44 -4.00 -3.61
C VAL A 125 4.96 -3.80 -3.65
N CYS A 126 5.62 -3.93 -2.51
CA CYS A 126 7.08 -4.01 -2.43
C CYS A 126 7.51 -5.45 -2.12
N VAL A 127 8.53 -5.96 -2.84
CA VAL A 127 9.03 -7.33 -2.66
C VAL A 127 10.55 -7.31 -2.45
N TYR A 128 11.03 -7.92 -1.37
CA TYR A 128 12.46 -7.98 -1.05
C TYR A 128 12.78 -9.14 -0.09
N PRO A 129 14.02 -9.67 -0.08
CA PRO A 129 14.42 -10.66 0.90
C PRO A 129 14.53 -10.04 2.30
N CYS A 130 13.96 -10.70 3.31
CA CYS A 130 14.17 -10.35 4.70
C CYS A 130 15.53 -10.87 5.15
N ILE A 131 16.49 -9.98 5.39
CA ILE A 131 17.86 -10.36 5.77
C ILE A 131 17.93 -11.08 7.13
N TYR A 132 16.91 -10.93 7.99
CA TYR A 132 16.86 -11.55 9.31
C TYR A 132 16.29 -12.97 9.29
N THR A 133 15.39 -13.29 8.35
CA THR A 133 14.69 -14.58 8.31
C THR A 133 14.95 -15.38 7.04
N GLY A 134 15.55 -14.77 6.01
CA GLY A 134 15.71 -15.35 4.67
C GLY A 134 14.42 -15.43 3.85
N ALA A 135 13.26 -15.10 4.43
CA ALA A 135 11.97 -15.17 3.73
C ALA A 135 11.84 -14.07 2.66
N LEU A 136 11.11 -14.35 1.59
CA LEU A 136 10.65 -13.35 0.64
C LEU A 136 9.56 -12.51 1.31
N LYS A 137 9.88 -11.26 1.62
CA LYS A 137 8.93 -10.30 2.20
C LYS A 137 8.16 -9.62 1.08
N ILE A 138 6.84 -9.66 1.19
CA ILE A 138 5.89 -9.00 0.30
C ILE A 138 5.09 -8.01 1.16
N VAL A 139 5.14 -6.73 0.83
CA VAL A 139 4.42 -5.67 1.53
C VAL A 139 3.34 -5.10 0.63
N PHE A 140 2.08 -5.27 1.00
CA PHE A 140 0.93 -4.65 0.33
C PHE A 140 0.66 -3.28 0.95
N TRP A 141 0.52 -2.26 0.09
CA TRP A 141 0.34 -0.89 0.52
C TRP A 141 -1.02 -0.34 0.10
N PHE A 142 -1.70 0.32 1.04
CA PHE A 142 -3.02 0.91 0.84
C PHE A 142 -3.03 2.40 1.17
N ALA A 143 -4.00 3.14 0.65
CA ALA A 143 -4.27 4.49 1.16
C ALA A 143 -5.14 4.40 2.41
N ALA A 144 -4.88 5.26 3.38
CA ALA A 144 -5.73 5.40 4.56
C ALA A 144 -5.92 6.87 4.92
N LYS A 145 -7.09 7.19 5.47
CA LYS A 145 -7.42 8.53 5.92
C LYS A 145 -7.20 8.63 7.43
N VAL A 146 -6.54 9.72 7.84
CA VAL A 146 -6.27 10.08 9.24
C VAL A 146 -6.52 11.58 9.46
N ASP A 147 -6.59 12.03 10.71
CA ASP A 147 -6.72 13.45 11.07
C ASP A 147 -5.45 13.95 11.78
N SER A 148 -4.75 14.93 11.20
CA SER A 148 -3.52 15.47 11.78
C SER A 148 -3.71 16.31 13.05
N ARG A 149 -4.97 16.57 13.43
CA ARG A 149 -5.35 17.25 14.67
C ARG A 149 -5.64 16.28 15.81
N GLU A 150 -5.74 14.98 15.51
CA GLU A 150 -5.95 13.96 16.53
C GLU A 150 -4.69 13.85 17.41
N ILE A 151 -4.92 13.65 18.71
CA ILE A 151 -3.87 13.30 19.65
C ILE A 151 -3.79 11.77 19.63
N PRO A 152 -2.63 11.19 19.24
CA PRO A 152 -2.44 9.74 19.27
C PRO A 152 -2.78 9.14 20.63
N GLN A 153 -3.53 8.04 20.62
CA GLN A 153 -3.79 7.26 21.81
C GLN A 153 -2.50 6.55 22.25
N ASP A 154 -2.42 6.16 23.53
CA ASP A 154 -1.29 5.38 24.04
C ASP A 154 -1.12 4.12 23.20
N VAL A 155 -0.02 4.08 22.45
CA VAL A 155 0.35 2.94 21.63
C VAL A 155 0.96 1.86 22.52
N THR A 156 0.38 0.66 22.51
CA THR A 156 1.12 -0.54 22.93
C THR A 156 2.20 -0.79 21.88
N GLN A 157 3.34 -0.14 22.04
CA GLN A 157 4.50 -0.35 21.17
C GLN A 157 4.92 -1.81 21.28
N ALA A 158 5.08 -2.46 20.12
CA ALA A 158 5.74 -3.73 20.09
C ALA A 158 7.17 -3.57 20.67
N PRO A 159 7.75 -4.60 21.32
CA PRO A 159 9.04 -4.47 22.00
C PRO A 159 10.18 -3.96 21.12
N TRP A 160 10.07 -4.09 19.80
CA TRP A 160 11.04 -3.64 18.81
C TRP A 160 10.85 -2.19 18.31
N ASP A 161 9.77 -1.50 18.68
CA ASP A 161 9.45 -0.12 18.22
C ASP A 161 9.65 0.96 19.28
N LYS A 162 10.42 0.67 20.34
CA LYS A 162 10.59 1.57 21.51
C LYS A 162 11.15 2.96 21.20
N ASN A 163 11.79 3.15 20.05
CA ASN A 163 12.39 4.43 19.64
C ASN A 163 11.62 5.11 18.51
N VAL A 164 10.51 4.53 18.06
CA VAL A 164 9.74 5.03 16.93
C VAL A 164 8.71 6.05 17.41
N ARG A 165 8.63 7.19 16.73
CA ARG A 165 7.65 8.24 16.99
C ARG A 165 6.89 8.63 15.73
N LEU A 166 5.64 9.02 15.92
CA LEU A 166 4.82 9.63 14.88
C LEU A 166 5.34 11.03 14.53
N GLU A 167 5.42 11.34 13.24
CA GLU A 167 5.72 12.67 12.71
C GLU A 167 4.77 13.00 11.56
N TRP A 168 4.30 14.25 11.51
CA TRP A 168 3.48 14.74 10.40
C TRP A 168 4.34 15.46 9.38
N VAL A 169 4.36 14.96 8.15
CA VAL A 169 5.17 15.50 7.06
C VAL A 169 4.28 16.02 5.94
N ASP A 170 4.69 17.10 5.29
CA ASP A 170 4.03 17.59 4.08
C ASP A 170 3.96 16.47 3.01
N ALA A 171 2.76 16.23 2.47
CA ALA A 171 2.52 15.11 1.58
C ALA A 171 3.48 15.09 0.37
N GLN A 172 3.80 16.26 -0.19
CA GLN A 172 4.66 16.37 -1.36
C GLN A 172 6.13 16.12 -1.04
N LYS A 173 6.53 16.23 0.23
CA LYS A 173 7.90 16.01 0.70
C LYS A 173 8.13 14.60 1.26
N ALA A 174 7.09 13.93 1.73
CA ALA A 174 7.18 12.65 2.43
C ALA A 174 7.96 11.60 1.63
N ALA A 175 7.71 11.49 0.33
CA ALA A 175 8.38 10.51 -0.53
C ALA A 175 9.92 10.63 -0.53
N ALA A 176 10.45 11.86 -0.47
CA ALA A 176 11.89 12.11 -0.48
C ALA A 176 12.56 11.82 0.87
N MET A 177 11.77 11.68 1.95
CA MET A 177 12.26 11.43 3.31
C MET A 177 12.38 9.94 3.63
N MET A 178 11.70 9.07 2.88
CA MET A 178 11.65 7.63 3.17
C MET A 178 13.05 7.00 3.13
N ALA A 179 13.38 6.23 4.16
CA ALA A 179 14.64 5.50 4.24
C ALA A 179 14.76 4.46 3.11
N PHE A 180 13.65 3.78 2.80
CA PHE A 180 13.54 2.93 1.62
C PHE A 180 12.99 3.73 0.44
N LYS A 181 13.75 3.80 -0.66
CA LYS A 181 13.29 4.44 -1.90
C LYS A 181 11.97 3.86 -2.40
N ALA A 182 11.76 2.55 -2.22
CA ALA A 182 10.53 1.88 -2.60
C ALA A 182 9.30 2.43 -1.86
N ASP A 183 9.41 2.66 -0.54
CA ASP A 183 8.34 3.30 0.25
C ASP A 183 8.07 4.74 -0.21
N GLY A 184 9.10 5.42 -0.73
CA GLY A 184 8.94 6.72 -1.38
C GLY A 184 8.10 6.65 -2.67
N GLU A 185 8.30 5.62 -3.50
CA GLU A 185 7.46 5.37 -4.69
C GLU A 185 6.02 4.98 -4.32
N VAL A 186 5.84 4.23 -3.23
CA VAL A 186 4.52 3.92 -2.66
C VAL A 186 3.78 5.21 -2.31
N ALA A 187 4.43 6.13 -1.59
CA ALA A 187 3.83 7.42 -1.23
C ALA A 187 3.44 8.22 -2.48
N LYS A 188 4.33 8.31 -3.49
CA LYS A 188 4.02 9.00 -4.75
C LYS A 188 2.80 8.41 -5.46
N LYS A 189 2.74 7.08 -5.57
CA LYS A 189 1.64 6.37 -6.22
C LYS A 189 0.30 6.65 -5.53
N VAL A 190 0.26 6.64 -4.19
CA VAL A 190 -0.97 7.00 -3.45
C VAL A 190 -1.38 8.45 -3.73
N LEU A 191 -0.43 9.39 -3.78
CA LEU A 191 -0.74 10.79 -4.12
C LEU A 191 -1.26 10.96 -5.55
N GLU A 192 -0.77 10.16 -6.50
CA GLU A 192 -1.29 10.11 -7.87
C GLU A 192 -2.72 9.56 -7.91
N ASP A 193 -3.02 8.50 -7.15
CA ASP A 193 -4.37 7.94 -7.03
C ASP A 193 -5.33 8.94 -6.36
N MET A 194 -4.86 9.68 -5.36
CA MET A 194 -5.61 10.77 -4.73
C MET A 194 -5.96 11.88 -5.72
N ARG A 195 -5.00 12.34 -6.53
CA ARG A 195 -5.26 13.36 -7.58
C ARG A 195 -6.25 12.85 -8.62
N SER A 196 -6.10 11.59 -9.04
CA SER A 196 -7.04 10.91 -9.95
C SER A 196 -8.46 10.83 -9.35
N SER A 197 -8.54 10.78 -8.02
CA SER A 197 -9.77 10.80 -7.22
C SER A 197 -10.24 12.21 -6.84
N SER A 198 -9.68 13.26 -7.47
CA SER A 198 -10.06 14.67 -7.28
C SER A 198 -9.69 15.29 -5.93
N TYR A 199 -8.76 14.70 -5.18
CA TYR A 199 -8.19 15.36 -4.00
C TYR A 199 -7.15 16.42 -4.41
N GLU A 200 -7.15 17.56 -3.72
CA GLU A 200 -6.12 18.60 -3.84
C GLU A 200 -4.94 18.29 -2.91
N ILE A 201 -3.94 17.53 -3.40
CA ILE A 201 -2.80 17.01 -2.62
C ILE A 201 -1.45 17.19 -3.32
#